data_AF-A0A550H8S7-F1
#
_entry.id   AF-A0A550H8S7-F1
#
_cell.length_a   1.000
_cell.length_b   1.000
_cell.length_c   1.000
_cell.angle_alpha   90.00
_cell.angle_beta   90.00
_cell.angle_gamma   90.00
#
_symmetry.space_group_name_H-M   'P 1'
#
loop_
_entity.id
_entity.type
_entity.pdbx_description
1 polymer ?
#
loop_
_entity_poly.entity_id
_entity_poly.type
_entity_poly.pdbx_seq_one_letter_code
_entity_poly.pdbx_strand_id
1 'polypeptide(L)'
;MLFGVLLVFLGLVLFRPIRLNLGWSLDVKDWLHWVGISAASLLAITTVLALRLFRHRVTPMWLNIHCISSAVSAALALVHSRTKAAVILPVHYHSYLTLGLLLVLAVSGALIRLYPENVYVRRYWRLYHLPFSICFYVTLLYHVVLKLGVI
;
A
#
# COMPACT_ATOMS: atom_id res chain seq x y z
N MET A 1 -1.66 10.84 -14.29
CA MET A 1 -1.46 10.25 -12.95
C MET A 1 -0.63 8.96 -12.95
N LEU A 2 -0.94 7.98 -13.81
CA LEU A 2 -0.23 6.67 -13.84
C LEU A 2 1.30 6.78 -14.03
N PHE A 3 1.76 7.68 -14.89
CA PHE A 3 3.18 7.88 -15.19
C PHE A 3 3.97 8.40 -13.98
N GLY A 4 3.39 9.33 -13.21
CA GLY A 4 4.02 9.86 -11.99
C GLY A 4 4.14 8.81 -10.89
N VAL A 5 3.14 7.93 -10.74
CA VAL A 5 3.19 6.81 -9.78
C VAL A 5 4.26 5.80 -10.18
N LEU A 6 4.35 5.44 -11.46
CA LEU A 6 5.39 4.56 -11.99
C LEU A 6 6.80 5.13 -11.79
N LEU A 7 6.99 6.43 -12.01
CA LEU A 7 8.27 7.11 -11.78
C LEU A 7 8.71 7.08 -10.31
N VAL A 8 7.75 7.21 -9.39
CA VAL A 8 8.01 7.11 -7.95
C VAL A 8 8.38 5.68 -7.56
N PHE A 9 7.73 4.68 -8.14
CA PHE A 9 8.09 3.26 -7.95
C PHE A 9 9.46 2.92 -8.52
N LEU A 10 9.79 3.44 -9.71
CA LEU A 10 11.11 3.30 -10.30
C LEU A 10 12.15 3.98 -9.41
N GLY A 11 11.86 5.17 -8.88
CA GLY A 11 12.68 5.86 -7.90
C GLY A 11 12.92 5.04 -6.64
N LEU A 12 11.88 4.41 -6.07
CA LEU A 12 12.01 3.52 -4.91
C LEU A 12 12.92 2.31 -5.15
N VAL A 13 12.87 1.72 -6.36
CA VAL A 13 13.73 0.60 -6.75
C VAL A 13 15.17 1.05 -6.99
N LEU A 14 15.37 2.29 -7.47
CA LEU A 14 16.68 2.81 -7.85
C LEU A 14 17.44 3.54 -6.73
N PHE A 15 16.76 4.21 -5.80
CA PHE A 15 17.38 5.13 -4.84
C PHE A 15 17.83 4.51 -3.51
N ARG A 16 17.49 3.24 -3.22
CA ARG A 16 18.24 2.53 -2.18
C ARG A 16 19.38 1.81 -2.88
N PRO A 17 20.64 2.24 -2.70
CA PRO A 17 21.74 1.42 -3.17
C PRO A 17 21.58 0.10 -2.45
N ILE A 18 21.35 -0.98 -3.20
CA ILE A 18 21.73 -2.30 -2.74
C ILE A 18 23.18 -2.09 -2.32
N ARG A 19 23.45 -2.03 -1.01
CA ARG A 19 24.82 -2.05 -0.53
C ARG A 19 25.30 -3.42 -0.94
N LEU A 20 25.92 -3.49 -2.11
CA LEU A 20 26.66 -4.64 -2.60
C LEU A 20 27.84 -4.79 -1.66
N ASN A 21 27.55 -5.28 -0.45
CA ASN A 21 28.55 -5.90 0.38
C ASN A 21 29.01 -7.10 -0.44
N LEU A 22 30.25 -7.04 -0.91
CA LEU A 22 30.90 -8.11 -1.66
C LEU A 22 31.00 -9.43 -0.86
N GLY A 23 30.65 -9.40 0.44
CA GLY A 23 30.25 -10.57 1.20
C GLY A 23 28.73 -10.67 1.25
N TRP A 24 28.18 -11.81 0.80
CA TRP A 24 26.75 -12.13 0.71
C TRP A 24 25.98 -12.06 2.05
N SER A 25 25.85 -10.88 2.66
CA SER A 25 24.96 -10.66 3.80
C SER A 25 23.81 -9.76 3.37
N LEU A 26 22.64 -10.35 3.13
CA LEU A 26 21.39 -9.59 3.05
C LEU A 26 21.11 -9.02 4.45
N ASP A 27 21.25 -7.70 4.63
CA ASP A 27 20.85 -7.04 5.87
C ASP A 27 19.32 -7.23 6.05
N VAL A 28 18.90 -7.71 7.22
CA VAL A 28 17.47 -7.87 7.58
C VAL A 28 16.71 -6.56 7.35
N LYS A 29 17.37 -5.41 7.54
CA LYS A 29 16.79 -4.09 7.27
C LYS A 29 16.54 -3.82 5.78
N ASP A 30 17.35 -4.38 4.89
CA ASP A 30 17.14 -4.29 3.45
C ASP A 30 15.98 -5.19 3.03
N TRP A 31 15.93 -6.42 3.55
CA TRP A 31 14.82 -7.33 3.29
C TRP A 31 13.47 -6.74 3.71
N LEU A 32 13.39 -6.15 4.92
CA LEU A 32 12.18 -5.49 5.41
C LEU A 32 11.80 -4.25 4.60
N HIS A 33 12.76 -3.56 3.98
CA HIS A 33 12.48 -2.45 3.08
C HIS A 33 11.88 -2.94 1.75
N TRP A 34 12.46 -4.00 1.16
CA TRP A 34 11.92 -4.65 -0.03
C TRP A 34 10.51 -5.17 0.17
N VAL A 35 10.19 -5.72 1.36
CA VAL A 35 8.83 -6.09 1.75
C VAL A 35 7.86 -4.91 1.64
N GLY A 36 8.27 -3.71 2.05
CA GLY A 36 7.48 -2.48 1.90
C GLY A 36 7.27 -2.08 0.43
N ILE A 37 8.30 -2.17 -0.40
CA ILE A 37 8.22 -1.90 -1.84
C ILE A 37 7.28 -2.90 -2.53
N SER A 38 7.39 -4.19 -2.20
CA SER A 38 6.51 -5.25 -2.71
C SER A 38 5.05 -4.99 -2.32
N ALA A 39 4.80 -4.61 -1.06
CA ALA A 39 3.46 -4.28 -0.57
C ALA A 39 2.82 -3.14 -1.37
N ALA A 40 3.58 -2.05 -1.56
CA ALA A 40 3.13 -0.89 -2.31
C ALA A 40 2.90 -1.23 -3.79
N SER A 41 3.81 -1.99 -4.41
CA SER A 41 3.73 -2.39 -5.82
C SER A 41 2.50 -3.24 -6.10
N LEU A 42 2.28 -4.25 -5.25
CA LEU A 42 1.12 -5.13 -5.35
C LEU A 42 -0.19 -4.35 -5.25
N LEU A 43 -0.26 -3.38 -4.31
CA LEU A 43 -1.44 -2.54 -4.13
C LEU A 43 -1.66 -1.61 -5.34
N ALA A 44 -0.60 -1.00 -5.87
CA ALA A 44 -0.68 -0.13 -7.04
C ALA A 44 -1.14 -0.88 -8.29
N ILE A 45 -0.57 -2.06 -8.57
CA ILE A 45 -0.94 -2.90 -9.71
C ILE A 45 -2.41 -3.29 -9.63
N THR A 46 -2.83 -3.83 -8.47
CA THR A 46 -4.21 -4.31 -8.31
C THR A 46 -5.22 -3.19 -8.35
N THR A 47 -4.91 -1.99 -7.86
CA THR A 47 -5.79 -0.81 -7.97
C THR A 47 -5.84 -0.26 -9.38
N VAL A 48 -4.72 -0.18 -10.12
CA VAL A 48 -4.73 0.26 -11.52
C VAL A 48 -5.58 -0.68 -12.38
N LEU A 49 -5.40 -1.98 -12.18
CA LEU A 49 -6.19 -3.01 -12.86
C LEU A 49 -7.66 -2.94 -12.42
N ALA A 50 -7.95 -2.70 -11.14
CA ALA A 50 -9.29 -2.41 -10.67
C ALA A 50 -9.89 -1.22 -11.43
N LEU A 51 -9.27 -0.04 -11.43
CA LEU A 51 -9.82 1.15 -12.10
C LEU A 51 -10.06 0.94 -13.60
N ARG A 52 -9.17 0.21 -14.30
CA ARG A 52 -9.38 -0.14 -15.72
C ARG A 52 -10.57 -1.07 -15.93
N LEU A 53 -10.73 -2.09 -15.08
CA LEU A 53 -11.79 -3.10 -15.19
C LEU A 53 -13.15 -2.63 -14.63
N PHE A 54 -13.14 -1.77 -13.60
CA PHE A 54 -14.33 -1.08 -13.04
C PHE A 54 -15.07 -0.29 -14.13
N ARG A 55 -14.36 0.18 -15.16
CA ARG A 55 -14.95 0.90 -16.29
C ARG A 55 -15.84 0.02 -17.18
N HIS A 56 -15.66 -1.31 -17.17
CA HIS A 56 -16.36 -2.19 -18.11
C HIS A 56 -17.16 -3.34 -17.47
N ARG A 57 -16.79 -3.89 -16.29
CA ARG A 57 -17.59 -4.80 -15.43
C ARG A 57 -16.73 -5.28 -14.25
N VAL A 58 -17.19 -5.12 -13.02
CA VAL A 58 -16.54 -5.74 -11.84
C VAL A 58 -17.04 -7.18 -11.74
N THR A 59 -16.17 -8.15 -12.00
CA THR A 59 -16.49 -9.56 -11.75
C THR A 59 -16.22 -9.90 -10.28
N PRO A 60 -16.97 -10.84 -9.67
CA PRO A 60 -16.70 -11.31 -8.31
C PRO A 60 -15.26 -11.85 -8.14
N MET A 61 -14.73 -12.49 -9.19
CA MET A 61 -13.35 -12.95 -9.24
C MET A 61 -12.35 -11.80 -9.06
N TRP A 62 -12.60 -10.65 -9.70
CA TRP A 62 -11.68 -9.53 -9.61
C TRP A 62 -11.75 -8.81 -8.26
N LEU A 63 -12.94 -8.70 -7.69
CA LEU A 63 -13.12 -8.23 -6.31
C LEU A 63 -12.33 -9.11 -5.33
N ASN A 64 -12.38 -10.44 -5.49
CA ASN A 64 -11.61 -11.36 -4.66
C ASN A 64 -10.10 -11.13 -4.78
N ILE A 65 -9.56 -10.99 -5.99
CA ILE A 65 -8.12 -10.76 -6.18
C ILE A 65 -7.70 -9.44 -5.56
N HIS A 66 -8.43 -8.34 -5.81
CA HIS A 66 -8.12 -7.04 -5.23
C HIS A 66 -8.16 -7.05 -3.70
N CYS A 67 -9.19 -7.65 -3.09
CA CYS A 67 -9.31 -7.75 -1.63
C CYS A 67 -8.20 -8.61 -1.02
N ILE A 68 -7.90 -9.77 -1.61
CA ILE A 68 -6.84 -10.67 -1.11
C ILE A 68 -5.47 -9.98 -1.23
N SER A 69 -5.16 -9.39 -2.37
CA SER A 69 -3.91 -8.65 -2.56
C SER A 69 -3.79 -7.46 -1.62
N SER A 70 -4.88 -6.74 -1.33
CA SER A 70 -4.88 -5.65 -0.36
C SER A 70 -4.60 -6.14 1.07
N ALA A 71 -5.16 -7.28 1.46
CA ALA A 71 -4.86 -7.90 2.75
C ALA A 71 -3.39 -8.34 2.86
N VAL A 72 -2.85 -8.94 1.78
CA VAL A 72 -1.42 -9.31 1.71
C VAL A 72 -0.54 -8.06 1.80
N SER A 73 -0.84 -7.01 1.04
CA SER A 73 -0.12 -5.73 1.13
C SER A 73 -0.16 -5.14 2.54
N ALA A 74 -1.30 -5.20 3.23
CA ALA A 74 -1.42 -4.73 4.61
C ALA A 74 -0.54 -5.55 5.57
N ALA A 75 -0.51 -6.89 5.42
CA ALA A 75 0.35 -7.75 6.23
C ALA A 75 1.84 -7.46 5.99
N LEU A 76 2.26 -7.28 4.74
CA LEU A 76 3.63 -6.90 4.39
C LEU A 76 3.99 -5.51 4.95
N ALA A 77 3.08 -4.53 4.87
CA ALA A 77 3.28 -3.20 5.44
C ALA A 77 3.42 -3.24 6.97
N LEU A 78 2.67 -4.10 7.66
CA LEU A 78 2.81 -4.34 9.10
C LEU A 78 4.22 -4.87 9.42
N VAL A 79 4.70 -5.86 8.67
CA VAL A 79 6.07 -6.39 8.83
C VAL A 79 7.12 -5.30 8.60
N HIS A 80 6.98 -4.52 7.52
CA HIS A 80 7.86 -3.39 7.21
C HIS A 80 7.91 -2.35 8.36
N SER A 81 6.76 -2.04 8.96
CA SER A 81 6.64 -1.02 10.01
C SER A 81 7.38 -1.36 11.31
N ARG A 82 7.69 -2.65 11.57
CA ARG A 82 8.38 -3.10 12.79
C ARG A 82 9.84 -2.64 12.86
N THR A 83 10.43 -2.21 11.75
CA THR A 83 11.85 -1.81 11.66
C THR A 83 12.23 -0.57 12.48
N LYS A 84 11.26 0.23 12.93
CA LYS A 84 11.49 1.53 13.59
C LYS A 84 10.61 1.76 14.83
N ALA A 85 9.89 0.75 15.32
CA ALA A 85 8.88 0.91 16.36
C ALA A 85 9.43 1.32 17.74
N ALA A 86 10.74 1.20 17.98
CA ALA A 86 11.36 1.49 19.27
C ALA A 86 11.46 2.99 19.60
N VAL A 87 11.38 3.89 18.62
CA VAL A 87 11.47 5.35 18.83
C VAL A 87 10.46 6.08 17.96
N ILE A 88 9.40 6.62 18.59
CA ILE A 88 8.37 7.41 17.89
C ILE A 88 8.86 8.86 17.77
N LEU A 89 9.51 9.17 16.65
CA LEU A 89 9.86 10.53 16.24
C LEU A 89 8.73 11.15 15.40
N PRO A 90 8.62 12.48 15.33
CA PRO A 90 7.61 13.16 14.50
C PRO A 90 7.61 12.72 13.02
N VAL A 91 8.80 12.39 12.49
CA VAL A 91 8.98 11.86 11.13
C VAL A 91 8.34 10.47 10.90
N HIS A 92 7.89 9.80 11.96
CA HIS A 92 7.20 8.50 11.90
C HIS A 92 5.67 8.61 11.97
N TYR A 93 5.10 9.74 12.42
CA TYR A 93 3.64 9.91 12.45
C TYR A 93 3.01 9.71 11.09
N HIS A 94 3.64 10.22 10.04
CA HIS A 94 3.15 10.06 8.68
C HIS A 94 3.19 8.59 8.21
N SER A 95 4.18 7.82 8.64
CA SER A 95 4.25 6.38 8.38
C SER A 95 3.09 5.64 9.05
N TYR A 96 2.78 5.98 10.31
CA TYR A 96 1.66 5.37 11.04
C TYR A 96 0.31 5.75 10.46
N LEU A 97 0.14 7.01 10.02
CA LEU A 97 -1.06 7.45 9.31
C LEU A 97 -1.25 6.64 8.01
N THR A 98 -0.18 6.49 7.22
CA THR A 98 -0.21 5.69 5.98
C THR A 98 -0.62 4.25 6.26
N LEU A 99 -0.04 3.62 7.29
CA LEU A 99 -0.38 2.26 7.70
C LEU A 99 -1.82 2.16 8.20
N GLY A 100 -2.28 3.11 9.03
CA GLY A 100 -3.65 3.16 9.54
C GLY A 100 -4.68 3.25 8.42
N LEU A 101 -4.45 4.14 7.44
CA LEU A 101 -5.29 4.25 6.25
C LEU A 101 -5.33 2.93 5.45
N LEU A 102 -4.19 2.27 5.25
CA LEU A 102 -4.14 0.97 4.58
C LEU A 102 -4.96 -0.09 5.32
N LEU A 103 -4.86 -0.15 6.65
CA LEU A 103 -5.60 -1.11 7.46
C LEU A 103 -7.12 -0.84 7.40
N VAL A 104 -7.55 0.41 7.50
CA VAL A 104 -8.96 0.79 7.35
C VAL A 104 -9.48 0.39 5.97
N LEU A 105 -8.71 0.64 4.91
CA LEU A 105 -9.08 0.25 3.55
C LEU A 105 -9.15 -1.27 3.39
N ALA A 106 -8.15 -2.02 3.87
CA ALA A 106 -8.14 -3.48 3.80
C ALA A 106 -9.33 -4.10 4.56
N VAL A 107 -9.62 -3.61 5.77
CA VAL A 107 -10.78 -4.07 6.56
C VAL A 107 -12.09 -3.71 5.87
N SER A 108 -12.24 -2.48 5.37
CA SER A 108 -13.45 -2.09 4.64
C SER A 108 -13.67 -2.89 3.34
N GLY A 109 -12.59 -3.26 2.64
CA GLY A 109 -12.62 -4.17 1.50
C GLY A 109 -12.99 -5.60 1.88
N ALA A 110 -12.54 -6.09 3.05
CA ALA A 110 -12.97 -7.39 3.57
C ALA A 110 -14.46 -7.39 3.95
N LEU A 111 -14.95 -6.32 4.56
CA LEU A 111 -16.36 -6.21 4.96
C LEU A 111 -17.32 -6.27 3.77
N ILE A 112 -17.01 -5.59 2.66
CA ILE A 112 -17.87 -5.67 1.46
C ILE A 112 -17.86 -7.08 0.84
N ARG A 113 -16.77 -7.82 0.97
CA ARG A 113 -16.67 -9.22 0.52
C ARG A 113 -17.46 -10.18 1.42
N LEU A 114 -17.42 -9.99 2.74
CA LEU A 114 -18.11 -10.84 3.72
C LEU A 114 -19.61 -10.57 3.78
N TYR A 115 -20.03 -9.33 3.54
CA TYR A 115 -21.42 -8.89 3.65
C TYR A 115 -21.89 -8.16 2.37
N PRO A 116 -21.85 -8.81 1.19
CA PRO A 116 -22.14 -8.15 -0.08
C PRO A 116 -23.59 -7.62 -0.14
N GLU A 117 -24.54 -8.31 0.49
CA GLU A 117 -25.97 -7.95 0.50
C GLU A 117 -26.35 -6.89 1.55
N ASN A 118 -25.43 -6.49 2.42
CA ASN A 118 -25.74 -5.48 3.42
C ASN A 118 -25.73 -4.07 2.80
N VAL A 119 -26.91 -3.44 2.75
CA VAL A 119 -27.13 -2.12 2.14
C VAL A 119 -26.27 -1.02 2.79
N TYR A 120 -26.09 -1.06 4.10
CA TYR A 120 -25.29 -0.07 4.83
C TYR A 120 -23.80 -0.18 4.49
N VAL A 121 -23.27 -1.40 4.45
CA VAL A 121 -21.87 -1.67 4.07
C VAL A 121 -21.63 -1.21 2.63
N ARG A 122 -22.54 -1.54 1.71
CA ARG A 122 -22.45 -1.15 0.30
C ARG A 122 -22.50 0.37 0.11
N ARG A 123 -23.37 1.07 0.86
CA ARG A 123 -23.49 2.54 0.82
C ARG A 123 -22.25 3.22 1.40
N TYR A 124 -21.77 2.76 2.55
CA TYR A 124 -20.53 3.24 3.15
C TYR A 124 -19.35 3.06 2.19
N TRP A 125 -19.21 1.87 1.62
CA TRP A 125 -18.11 1.56 0.71
C TRP A 125 -18.14 2.49 -0.52
N ARG A 126 -19.31 2.70 -1.14
CA ARG A 126 -19.43 3.57 -2.31
C ARG A 126 -19.09 5.04 -2.01
N LEU A 127 -19.44 5.53 -0.82
CA LEU A 127 -19.24 6.95 -0.47
C LEU A 127 -17.83 7.23 0.07
N TYR A 128 -17.26 6.32 0.85
CA TYR A 128 -16.05 6.60 1.62
C TYR A 128 -14.82 5.83 1.15
N HIS A 129 -14.97 4.61 0.61
CA HIS A 129 -13.81 3.78 0.27
C HIS A 129 -12.95 4.43 -0.83
N LEU A 130 -13.58 5.02 -1.85
CA LEU A 130 -12.86 5.68 -2.93
C LEU A 130 -12.14 6.96 -2.45
N PRO A 131 -12.78 7.91 -1.73
CA PRO A 131 -12.07 9.04 -1.13
C PRO A 131 -10.93 8.62 -0.21
N PHE A 132 -11.14 7.62 0.68
CA PHE A 132 -10.07 7.13 1.56
C PHE A 132 -8.92 6.50 0.77
N SER A 133 -9.20 5.82 -0.34
CA SER A 133 -8.18 5.28 -1.23
C SER A 133 -7.33 6.40 -1.83
N ILE A 134 -7.96 7.48 -2.30
CA ILE A 134 -7.24 8.66 -2.83
C ILE A 134 -6.37 9.28 -1.74
N CYS A 135 -6.92 9.54 -0.55
CA CYS A 135 -6.16 10.05 0.60
C CYS A 135 -4.98 9.14 0.95
N PHE A 136 -5.19 7.83 0.96
CA PHE A 136 -4.14 6.85 1.20
C PHE A 136 -3.02 6.96 0.16
N TYR A 137 -3.33 6.99 -1.14
CA TYR A 137 -2.29 7.07 -2.17
C TYR A 137 -1.51 8.39 -2.14
N VAL A 138 -2.17 9.51 -1.86
CA VAL A 138 -1.48 10.80 -1.65
C VAL A 138 -0.55 10.74 -0.44
N THR A 139 -1.04 10.17 0.65
CA THR A 139 -0.28 10.00 1.91
C THR A 139 0.92 9.06 1.69
N LEU A 140 0.74 7.94 0.98
CA LEU A 140 1.79 7.00 0.62
C LEU A 140 2.84 7.64 -0.29
N LEU A 141 2.41 8.41 -1.29
CA LEU A 141 3.32 9.14 -2.16
C LEU A 141 4.18 10.12 -1.35
N TYR A 142 3.55 10.92 -0.48
CA TYR A 142 4.29 11.84 0.40
C TYR A 142 5.23 11.09 1.36
N HIS A 143 4.80 9.95 1.91
CA HIS A 143 5.65 9.08 2.74
C HIS A 143 6.91 8.66 1.97
N VAL A 144 6.74 8.18 0.74
CA VAL A 144 7.84 7.76 -0.13
C VAL A 144 8.76 8.93 -0.45
N VAL A 145 8.22 10.07 -0.89
CA VAL A 145 9.01 11.26 -1.24
C VAL A 145 9.80 11.78 -0.04
N LEU A 146 9.18 11.88 1.15
CA LEU A 146 9.89 12.25 2.37
C LEU A 146 11.03 11.28 2.69
N LYS A 147 10.80 9.97 2.54
CA LYS A 147 11.85 8.99 2.81
C LYS A 147 12.95 9.00 1.77
N LEU A 148 12.66 9.36 0.52
CA LEU A 148 13.65 9.54 -0.53
C LEU A 148 14.45 10.84 -0.38
N GLY A 149 13.81 11.95 0.04
CA GLY A 149 14.48 13.25 0.22
C GLY A 149 15.22 13.43 1.54
N VAL A 150 15.05 12.50 2.49
CA VAL A 150 15.81 12.45 3.75
C VAL A 150 16.99 11.46 3.67
N ILE A 151 17.06 10.64 2.62
CA ILE A 151 18.25 9.82 2.28
C ILE A 151 19.23 10.70 1.52
#